data_AF-A0A6I4LV59-F1
#
_entry.id   AF-A0A6I4LV59-F1
#
_cell.length_a   1.000
_cell.length_b   1.000
_cell.length_c   1.000
_cell.angle_alpha   90.00
_cell.angle_beta   90.00
_cell.angle_gamma   90.00
#
_symmetry.space_group_name_H-M   'P 1'
#
loop_
_entity.id
_entity.type
_entity.pdbx_description
1 polymer ?
#
loop_
_entity_poly.entity_id
_entity_poly.type
_entity_poly.pdbx_seq_one_letter_code
_entity_poly.pdbx_strand_id
1 'polypeptide(L)' 'MVFGGRVRDPQTLEFTDLDKLDIVGMFADYATAEEAWRAAAQKTVDDAEMKYVVVHLHKLLQPQD' A
#
# COMPACT_ATOMS: atom_id res chain seq x y z
N MET A 1 7.48 2.41 2.02
CA MET A 1 6.91 2.22 0.68
C MET A 1 5.40 2.25 0.81
N VAL A 2 4.72 2.89 -0.13
CA VAL A 2 3.26 2.96 -0.18
C VAL A 2 2.80 2.31 -1.47
N PHE A 3 1.87 1.37 -1.35
CA PHE A 3 1.20 0.75 -2.49
C PHE A 3 -0.24 0.46 -2.14
N GLY A 4 -1.07 0.27 -3.16
CA GLY A 4 -2.45 -0.13 -2.98
C GLY A 4 -2.95 -0.98 -4.13
N GLY A 5 -4.18 -1.44 -4.00
CA GLY A 5 -4.81 -2.25 -5.01
C GLY A 5 -6.16 -2.76 -4.54
N ARG A 6 -6.82 -3.49 -5.43
CA ARG A 6 -8.14 -4.04 -5.15
C ARG A 6 -8.02 -5.29 -4.26
N VAL A 7 -8.70 -5.28 -3.13
CA VAL A 7 -8.77 -6.40 -2.19
C VAL A 7 -10.03 -7.22 -2.38
N ARG A 8 -9.96 -8.53 -2.11
CA ARG A 8 -11.11 -9.45 -2.21
C ARG A 8 -12.14 -9.17 -1.12
N ASP A 9 -11.66 -8.82 0.06
CA ASP A 9 -12.47 -8.44 1.20
C ASP A 9 -11.86 -7.18 1.83
N PRO A 10 -12.62 -6.08 1.97
CA PRO A 10 -12.13 -4.83 2.57
C PRO A 10 -11.59 -5.00 4.00
N GLN A 11 -12.04 -6.02 4.73
CA GLN A 11 -11.57 -6.35 6.07
C GLN A 11 -10.20 -7.05 6.06
N THR A 12 -9.80 -7.66 4.95
CA THR A 12 -8.54 -8.39 4.82
C THR A 12 -7.46 -7.59 4.09
N LEU A 13 -6.29 -8.19 3.90
CA LEU A 13 -5.18 -7.67 3.07
C LEU A 13 -4.90 -8.62 1.90
N GLU A 14 -5.94 -9.28 1.38
CA GLU A 14 -5.84 -10.16 0.22
C GLU A 14 -6.07 -9.36 -1.07
N PHE A 15 -4.99 -8.94 -1.72
CA PHE A 15 -5.07 -8.31 -3.03
C PHE A 15 -5.51 -9.32 -4.09
N THR A 16 -6.48 -8.91 -4.91
CA THR A 16 -7.07 -9.75 -5.97
C THR A 16 -6.13 -9.96 -7.15
N ASP A 17 -5.30 -8.96 -7.44
CA ASP A 17 -4.42 -8.93 -8.60
C ASP A 17 -3.12 -8.20 -8.22
N LEU A 18 -2.02 -8.95 -8.17
CA LEU A 18 -0.71 -8.42 -7.80
C LEU A 18 -0.04 -7.64 -8.95
N ASP A 19 -0.43 -7.93 -10.20
CA ASP A 19 0.11 -7.24 -11.37
C ASP A 19 -0.52 -5.86 -11.55
N LYS A 20 -1.71 -5.63 -10.96
CA LYS A 20 -2.43 -4.35 -10.95
C LYS A 20 -2.24 -3.54 -9.67
N LEU A 21 -1.20 -3.82 -8.88
CA LEU A 21 -0.89 -3.00 -7.72
C LEU A 21 -0.50 -1.58 -8.16
N ASP A 22 -1.13 -0.59 -7.54
CA ASP A 22 -0.77 0.81 -7.67
C ASP A 22 0.38 1.13 -6.72
N ILE A 23 1.56 1.37 -7.27
CA ILE A 23 2.73 1.76 -6.49
C ILE A 23 2.78 3.29 -6.44
N VAL A 24 2.36 3.85 -5.30
CA VAL A 24 2.37 5.29 -5.03
C VAL A 24 3.80 5.81 -4.92
N GLY A 25 4.69 5.06 -4.27
CA GLY A 25 6.11 5.41 -4.21
C GLY A 25 6.89 4.83 -3.04
N MET A 26 8.18 5.08 -3.05
CA MET A 26 9.11 4.79 -1.96
C MET A 26 9.51 6.10 -1.28
N PHE A 27 9.49 6.10 0.05
CA PHE A 27 9.68 7.28 0.88
C PHE A 27 10.75 6.97 1.93
N ALA A 28 11.54 8.00 2.29
CA ALA A 28 12.67 7.87 3.20
C ALA A 28 12.25 7.75 4.67
N ASP A 29 11.06 8.27 5.01
CA ASP A 29 10.53 8.30 6.35
C ASP A 29 9.02 7.98 6.36
N TYR A 30 8.49 7.70 7.55
CA TYR A 30 7.08 7.35 7.72
C TYR A 30 6.14 8.54 7.51
N ALA A 31 6.54 9.76 7.87
CA ALA A 31 5.68 10.93 7.77
C ALA A 31 5.36 11.25 6.29
N THR A 32 6.38 11.25 5.44
CA THR A 32 6.21 11.44 3.99
C THR A 32 5.43 10.29 3.35
N ALA A 33 5.60 9.05 3.84
CA ALA A 33 4.81 7.91 3.40
C ALA A 33 3.32 8.02 3.82
N GLU A 34 3.04 8.47 5.05
CA GLU A 34 1.67 8.63 5.54
C GLU A 34 0.92 9.69 4.74
N GLU A 35 1.56 10.82 4.43
CA GLU A 35 0.96 11.88 3.60
C GLU A 35 0.58 11.35 2.22
N ALA A 36 1.48 10.61 1.56
CA ALA A 36 1.23 10.00 0.27
C ALA A 36 0.13 8.93 0.32
N TRP A 37 0.12 8.10 1.36
CA TRP A 37 -0.91 7.11 1.60
C TRP A 37 -2.28 7.76 1.80
N ARG A 38 -2.37 8.80 2.63
CA ARG A 38 -3.61 9.52 2.90
C ARG A 38 -4.16 10.16 1.62
N ALA A 39 -3.29 10.78 0.82
CA ALA A 39 -3.67 11.36 -0.46
C ALA A 39 -4.18 10.30 -1.46
N ALA A 40 -3.53 9.13 -1.54
CA ALA A 40 -3.95 8.04 -2.41
C ALA A 40 -5.27 7.40 -1.95
N ALA A 41 -5.42 7.15 -0.65
CA ALA A 41 -6.63 6.58 -0.07
C ALA A 41 -7.85 7.51 -0.21
N GLN A 42 -7.65 8.83 -0.07
CA GLN A 42 -8.72 9.82 -0.27
C GLN A 42 -9.22 9.85 -1.72
N LYS A 43 -8.37 9.60 -2.71
CA LYS A 43 -8.77 9.56 -4.13
C LYS A 43 -9.67 8.39 -4.47
N THR A 44 -9.59 7.30 -3.70
CA THR A 44 -10.33 6.06 -3.96
C THR A 44 -11.43 5.80 -2.92
N VAL A 45 -11.89 6.84 -2.22
CA VAL A 45 -12.89 6.70 -1.14
C VAL A 45 -14.20 6.06 -1.63
N ASP A 46 -14.53 6.24 -2.91
CA ASP A 46 -15.73 5.69 -3.53
C ASP A 46 -15.57 4.23 -3.99
N ASP A 47 -14.33 3.70 -4.08
CA ASP A 47 -14.08 2.29 -4.39
C ASP A 47 -13.84 1.51 -3.09
N ALA A 48 -14.90 0.85 -2.62
CA ALA A 48 -14.89 0.07 -1.38
C ALA A 48 -13.88 -1.09 -1.40
N GLU A 49 -13.43 -1.54 -2.57
CA GLU A 49 -12.48 -2.63 -2.71
C GLU A 49 -11.03 -2.11 -2.84
N MET A 50 -10.79 -0.80 -2.90
CA MET A 50 -9.45 -0.23 -3.00
C MET A 50 -8.83 0.00 -1.63
N LYS A 51 -7.63 -0.56 -1.41
CA LYS A 51 -6.90 -0.42 -0.15
C LYS A 51 -5.45 -0.05 -0.40
N TYR A 52 -4.97 0.97 0.31
CA TYR A 52 -3.56 1.37 0.32
C TYR A 52 -2.93 1.03 1.66
N VAL A 53 -1.67 0.62 1.62
CA VAL A 53 -0.88 0.24 2.80
C VAL A 53 0.50 0.91 2.78
N VAL A 54 0.98 1.25 3.97
CA VAL A 54 2.35 1.69 4.20
C VAL A 54 3.15 0.49 4.71
N VAL A 55 4.15 0.05 3.94
CA VAL A 55 5.09 -1.01 4.32
C VAL A 55 6.47 -0.43 4.61
N HIS A 56 7.03 -0.89 5.72
CA HIS A 56 8.39 -0.62 6.09
C HIS A 56 9.34 -1.64 5.45
N LEU A 57 10.13 -1.20 4.48
CA LEU A 57 11.10 -2.06 3.78
C LEU A 57 12.29 -2.50 4.66
N HIS A 58 12.44 -1.94 5.87
CA HIS A 58 13.50 -2.34 6.82
C HIS A 58 13.37 -3.79 7.32
N LYS A 59 12.27 -4.50 7.01
CA LYS A 59 12.10 -5.93 7.28
C LYS A 59 12.42 -6.85 6.08
N LEU A 60 12.81 -6.30 4.93
CA LEU A 60 13.02 -7.07 3.68
C LEU A 60 14.50 -7.17 3.24
N LEU A 61 15.44 -6.55 3.96
CA LEU A 61 16.87 -6.53 3.60
C LEU A 61 17.72 -7.60 4.28
N GLN A 62 17.09 -8.62 4.89
CA GLN A 62 17.80 -9.84 5.29
C GLN A 62 17.14 -11.06 4.65
N PRO A 63 17.40 -11.32 3.34
CA PRO A 63 17.32 -12.68 2.84
C PRO A 63 18.34 -13.52 3.61
N GLN A 64 17.84 -14.28 4.57
CA GLN A 64 18.40 -15.48 5.22
C GLN A 64 19.93 -15.69 5.12
N ASP A 65 20.60 -15.70 6.28
CA ASP A 65 21.59 -16.75 6.56
C ASP A 65 20.96 -18.13 6.35
#